data_AF-A0A062UNJ0-F1
#
_entry.id   AF-A0A062UNJ0-F1
#
_cell.length_a   1.000
_cell.length_b   1.000
_cell.length_c   1.000
_cell.angle_alpha   90.00
_cell.angle_beta   90.00
_cell.angle_gamma   90.00
#
_symmetry.space_group_name_H-M   'P 1'
#
loop_
_entity.id
_entity.type
_entity.pdbx_description
1 polymer ?
#
loop_
_entity_poly.entity_id
_entity_poly.type
_entity_poly.pdbx_seq_one_letter_code
_entity_poly.pdbx_strand_id
1 'polypeptide(L)'
;MPDGSLMTARARSPDARLGLDEAIARLEAGKGEGLVVDLGEGRTATASGHRGEEGLLQRLRGHRMMVALASGAADLSQFSAHSGVLKVAPLVQEILDAAGHRD
;
A
#
# COMPACT_ATOMS: atom_id res chain seq x y z
N MET A 1 -18.20 23.77 -44.07
CA MET A 1 -17.84 24.43 -42.81
C MET A 1 -18.09 23.46 -41.67
N PRO A 2 -17.06 22.80 -41.10
CA PRO A 2 -17.19 22.11 -39.83
C PRO A 2 -16.53 22.92 -38.71
N ASP A 3 -17.29 23.18 -37.65
CA ASP A 3 -16.84 23.72 -36.39
C ASP A 3 -15.80 22.76 -35.78
N GLY A 4 -14.54 23.20 -35.76
CA GLY A 4 -13.44 22.50 -35.12
C GLY A 4 -13.60 22.62 -33.61
N SER A 5 -14.48 21.79 -33.04
CA SER A 5 -14.53 21.60 -31.59
C SER A 5 -13.19 21.00 -31.17
N LEU A 6 -12.27 21.90 -30.77
CA LEU A 6 -10.99 21.56 -30.20
C LEU A 6 -11.29 20.73 -28.96
N MET A 7 -11.13 19.41 -29.09
CA MET A 7 -10.97 18.55 -27.93
C MET A 7 -9.78 19.10 -27.17
N THR A 8 -10.08 19.83 -26.09
CA THR A 8 -9.07 20.13 -25.10
C THR A 8 -8.75 18.79 -24.45
N ALA A 9 -7.78 18.08 -25.05
CA ALA A 9 -7.01 17.12 -24.33
C ALA A 9 -6.42 17.89 -23.16
N ARG A 10 -7.14 17.88 -22.05
CA ARG A 10 -6.64 18.32 -20.76
C ARG A 10 -5.39 17.46 -20.61
N ALA A 11 -4.23 18.06 -20.85
CA ALA A 11 -2.96 17.42 -20.61
C ALA A 11 -2.98 17.10 -19.13
N ARG A 12 -3.43 15.88 -18.80
CA ARG A 12 -3.23 15.30 -17.49
C ARG A 12 -1.73 15.19 -17.44
N SER A 13 -1.09 16.18 -16.82
CA SER A 13 0.33 16.14 -16.50
C SER A 13 0.61 14.71 -16.05
N PRO A 14 1.65 14.04 -16.58
CA PRO A 14 2.01 12.73 -16.06
C PRO A 14 2.37 12.98 -14.60
N ASP A 15 1.43 12.74 -13.69
CA ASP A 15 1.71 12.72 -12.26
C ASP A 15 2.91 11.80 -12.12
N ALA A 16 4.04 12.38 -11.74
CA ALA A 16 5.29 11.67 -11.63
C ALA A 16 5.02 10.43 -10.78
N ARG A 17 5.19 9.24 -11.39
CA ARG A 17 4.93 7.99 -10.69
C ARG A 17 5.82 7.97 -9.46
N LEU A 18 5.21 7.90 -8.29
CA LEU A 18 5.96 7.95 -7.05
C LEU A 18 6.53 6.57 -6.75
N GLY A 19 7.75 6.55 -6.22
CA GLY A 19 8.30 5.34 -5.62
C GLY A 19 7.47 4.92 -4.40
N LEU A 20 7.57 3.63 -4.06
CA LEU A 20 6.79 3.01 -2.98
C LEU A 20 6.90 3.78 -1.64
N ASP A 21 8.11 4.07 -1.18
CA ASP A 21 8.33 4.73 0.12
C ASP A 21 7.86 6.18 0.11
N GLU A 22 8.06 6.90 -1.01
CA GLU A 22 7.58 8.28 -1.15
C GLU A 22 6.05 8.34 -1.15
N ALA A 23 5.39 7.41 -1.83
CA ALA A 23 3.94 7.32 -1.85
C ALA A 23 3.37 7.02 -0.45
N ILE A 24 3.98 6.11 0.30
CA ILE A 24 3.59 5.83 1.69
C ILE A 24 3.69 7.09 2.55
N ALA A 25 4.81 7.81 2.49
CA ALA A 25 5.01 9.03 3.27
C ALA A 25 3.97 10.12 2.92
N ARG A 26 3.62 10.28 1.64
CA ARG A 26 2.58 11.25 1.22
C ARG A 26 1.19 10.84 1.68
N LEU A 27 0.84 9.56 1.60
CA LEU A 27 -0.45 9.04 2.09
C LEU A 27 -0.58 9.20 3.60
N GLU A 28 0.49 8.96 4.37
CA GLU A 28 0.53 9.20 5.81
C GLU A 28 0.39 10.68 6.17
N ALA A 29 0.88 11.57 5.32
CA ALA A 29 0.73 13.02 5.46
C ALA A 29 -0.62 13.56 4.95
N GLY A 30 -1.56 12.69 4.53
CA GLY A 30 -2.86 13.09 3.98
C GLY A 30 -2.77 13.76 2.60
N LYS A 31 -1.68 13.54 1.86
CA LYS A 31 -1.43 14.08 0.51
C LYS A 31 -1.56 12.98 -0.55
N GLY A 32 -2.58 12.14 -0.42
CA GLY A 32 -2.82 10.96 -1.26
C GLY A 32 -3.58 11.22 -2.55
N GLU A 33 -4.13 12.41 -2.72
CA GLU A 33 -5.04 12.72 -3.82
C GLU A 33 -4.34 12.59 -5.18
N GLY A 34 -4.94 11.82 -6.08
CA GLY A 34 -4.44 11.65 -7.45
C GLY A 34 -3.14 10.85 -7.58
N LEU A 35 -2.62 10.26 -6.50
CA LEU A 35 -1.34 9.55 -6.55
C LEU A 35 -1.38 8.33 -7.47
N VAL A 36 -0.30 8.20 -8.26
CA VAL A 36 0.05 7.00 -9.01
C VAL A 36 1.38 6.49 -8.48
N VAL A 37 1.37 5.26 -7.97
CA VAL A 37 2.53 4.63 -7.33
C VAL A 37 3.12 3.60 -8.28
N ASP A 38 4.43 3.64 -8.48
CA ASP A 38 5.17 2.63 -9.24
C ASP A 38 5.50 1.44 -8.32
N LEU A 39 5.12 0.23 -8.75
CA LEU A 39 5.41 -1.03 -8.05
C LEU A 39 6.51 -1.85 -8.76
N GLY A 40 7.19 -1.25 -9.74
CA GLY A 40 8.16 -1.91 -10.61
C GLY A 40 7.51 -2.81 -11.66
N GLU A 41 8.32 -3.23 -12.63
CA GLU A 41 7.90 -4.13 -13.72
C GLU A 41 6.69 -3.58 -14.52
N GLY A 42 6.61 -2.26 -14.67
CA GLY A 42 5.52 -1.59 -15.37
C GLY A 42 4.17 -1.60 -14.62
N ARG A 43 4.13 -2.06 -13.37
CA ARG A 43 2.91 -2.10 -12.56
C ARG A 43 2.74 -0.80 -11.79
N THR A 44 1.49 -0.33 -11.72
CA THR A 44 1.14 0.87 -10.96
C THR A 44 -0.05 0.64 -10.03
N ALA A 45 -0.09 1.35 -8.90
CA ALA A 45 -1.23 1.37 -7.99
C ALA A 45 -1.78 2.77 -7.80
N THR A 46 -3.10 2.86 -7.64
CA THR A 46 -3.84 4.11 -7.38
C THR A 46 -4.90 3.87 -6.32
N ALA A 47 -5.43 4.96 -5.76
CA ALA A 47 -6.53 4.92 -4.81
C ALA A 47 -7.85 4.62 -5.56
N SER A 48 -8.10 3.34 -5.83
CA SER A 48 -9.36 2.88 -6.45
C SER A 48 -10.28 2.20 -5.43
N GLY A 49 -11.58 2.50 -5.49
CA GLY A 49 -12.63 1.82 -4.73
C GLY A 49 -12.99 2.48 -3.39
N HIS A 50 -13.86 1.81 -2.63
CA HIS A 50 -14.56 2.40 -1.47
C HIS A 50 -13.68 2.77 -0.26
N ARG A 51 -12.43 2.25 -0.19
CA ARG A 51 -11.47 2.61 0.87
C ARG A 51 -10.49 3.72 0.47
N GLY A 52 -10.56 4.19 -0.78
CA GLY A 52 -9.74 5.29 -1.29
C GLY A 52 -8.25 5.19 -0.92
N GLU A 53 -7.74 6.28 -0.36
CA GLU A 53 -6.33 6.47 0.02
C GLU A 53 -5.89 5.58 1.19
N GLU A 54 -6.75 5.36 2.19
CA GLU A 54 -6.44 4.45 3.31
C GLU A 54 -6.25 3.02 2.82
N GLY A 55 -7.12 2.56 1.92
CA GLY A 55 -6.99 1.26 1.28
C GLY A 55 -5.74 1.14 0.42
N LEU A 56 -5.34 2.22 -0.27
CA LEU A 56 -4.08 2.26 -0.99
C LEU A 56 -2.89 2.16 -0.02
N LEU A 57 -2.87 2.96 1.05
CA LEU A 57 -1.80 2.96 2.05
C LEU A 57 -1.58 1.56 2.64
N GLN A 58 -2.66 0.88 3.02
CA GLN A 58 -2.58 -0.49 3.56
C GLN A 58 -1.96 -1.47 2.55
N ARG A 59 -2.36 -1.37 1.27
CA ARG A 59 -1.80 -2.23 0.21
C ARG A 59 -0.32 -1.95 -0.04
N LEU A 60 0.10 -0.68 -0.02
CA LEU A 60 1.51 -0.32 -0.21
C LEU A 60 2.40 -0.81 0.94
N ARG A 61 1.94 -0.68 2.19
CA ARG A 61 2.65 -1.22 3.36
C ARG A 61 2.78 -2.75 3.27
N GLY A 62 1.71 -3.44 2.89
CA GLY A 62 1.74 -4.89 2.65
C GLY A 62 2.69 -5.28 1.51
N HIS A 63 2.70 -4.51 0.42
CA HIS A 63 3.62 -4.73 -0.69
C HIS A 63 5.08 -4.58 -0.27
N ARG A 64 5.43 -3.50 0.44
CA ARG A 64 6.78 -3.29 1.00
C ARG A 64 7.22 -4.46 1.87
N MET A 65 6.34 -4.94 2.74
CA MET A 65 6.62 -6.09 3.60
C MET A 65 6.88 -7.36 2.79
N MET A 66 6.04 -7.67 1.79
CA MET A 66 6.23 -8.84 0.93
C MET A 66 7.53 -8.77 0.12
N VAL A 67 7.89 -7.59 -0.38
CA VAL A 67 9.17 -7.40 -1.10
C VAL A 67 10.36 -7.64 -0.18
N ALA A 68 10.34 -7.09 1.03
CA ALA A 68 11.41 -7.29 2.02
C ALA A 68 11.54 -8.75 2.45
N LEU A 69 10.42 -9.46 2.61
CA LEU A 69 10.38 -10.89 2.90
C LEU A 69 11.00 -11.71 1.76
N ALA A 70 10.58 -11.44 0.52
CA ALA A 70 11.05 -12.15 -0.65
C ALA A 70 12.54 -11.92 -0.93
N SER A 71 13.08 -10.73 -0.60
CA SER A 71 14.49 -10.41 -0.79
C SER A 71 15.41 -10.94 0.33
N GLY A 72 14.85 -11.61 1.36
CA GLY A 72 15.60 -12.03 2.54
C GLY A 72 16.17 -10.86 3.36
N ALA A 73 15.74 -9.63 3.08
CA ALA A 73 16.22 -8.40 3.73
C ALA A 73 15.31 -7.95 4.89
N ALA A 74 14.17 -8.62 5.09
CA ALA A 74 13.28 -8.33 6.21
C ALA A 74 13.88 -8.84 7.53
N ASP A 75 14.49 -7.94 8.30
CA ASP A 75 14.47 -8.09 9.74
C ASP A 75 13.04 -7.80 10.23
N LEU A 76 12.29 -8.86 10.47
CA LEU A 76 10.91 -8.80 10.96
C LEU A 76 10.82 -8.24 12.39
N SER A 77 11.94 -8.14 13.09
CA SER A 77 12.04 -7.55 14.43
C SER A 77 11.69 -6.07 14.41
N GLN A 78 11.92 -5.34 13.31
CA GLN A 78 11.53 -3.91 13.23
C GLN A 78 10.01 -3.72 13.08
N PHE A 79 9.30 -4.76 12.63
CA PHE A 79 7.85 -4.82 12.58
C PHE A 79 7.27 -5.52 13.81
N SER A 80 8.11 -5.84 14.81
CA SER A 80 7.66 -6.37 16.10
C SER A 80 6.54 -5.48 16.58
N ALA A 81 5.38 -6.12 16.73
CA ALA A 81 4.09 -5.50 16.91
C ALA A 81 4.16 -4.28 17.82
N HIS A 82 3.33 -3.28 17.52
CA HIS A 82 2.90 -2.37 18.56
C HIS A 82 2.58 -3.22 19.78
N SER A 83 3.38 -3.07 20.84
CA SER A 83 3.25 -3.80 22.11
C SER A 83 2.02 -3.27 22.87
N GLY A 84 0.90 -3.11 22.17
CA GLY A 84 -0.41 -3.08 22.77
C GLY A 84 -0.81 -4.52 23.02
N VAL A 85 -1.29 -4.81 24.23
CA VAL A 85 -1.95 -6.07 24.54
C VAL A 85 -3.09 -6.26 23.53
N LEU A 86 -2.85 -7.09 22.51
CA LEU A 86 -3.89 -7.49 21.59
C LEU A 86 -4.91 -8.29 22.41
N LYS A 87 -6.11 -7.72 22.61
CA LYS A 87 -7.23 -8.47 23.17
C LYS A 87 -7.71 -9.44 22.11
N VAL A 88 -7.13 -10.63 22.10
CA VAL A 88 -7.52 -11.73 21.24
C VAL A 88 -8.68 -12.48 21.91
N ALA A 89 -9.69 -12.86 21.12
CA ALA A 89 -10.77 -13.71 21.62
C ALA A 89 -10.22 -15.11 21.97
N PRO A 90 -10.71 -15.78 23.03
CA PRO A 90 -10.12 -17.04 23.52
C PRO A 90 -9.93 -18.11 22.43
N LEU A 91 -10.92 -18.28 21.55
CA LEU A 91 -10.86 -19.25 20.45
C LEU A 91 -9.74 -18.94 19.43
N VAL A 92 -9.47 -17.66 19.19
CA VAL A 92 -8.40 -17.24 18.27
C VAL A 92 -7.03 -17.47 18.92
N GLN A 93 -6.93 -17.30 20.24
CA GLN A 93 -5.70 -17.59 20.99
C GLN A 93 -5.37 -19.09 20.92
N GLU A 94 -6.36 -19.97 21.09
CA GLU A 94 -6.17 -21.43 20.98
C GLU A 94 -5.63 -21.84 19.60
N ILE A 95 -6.12 -21.22 18.53
CA ILE A 95 -5.64 -21.49 17.16
C ILE A 95 -4.19 -21.01 16.98
N LEU A 96 -3.85 -19.83 17.51
CA LEU A 96 -2.50 -19.28 17.43
C LEU A 96 -1.50 -20.14 18.22
N ASP A 97 -1.88 -20.57 19.42
CA ASP A 97 -1.05 -21.45 20.26
C ASP A 97 -0.80 -22.79 19.57
N ALA A 98 -1.82 -23.37 18.92
CA ALA A 98 -1.68 -24.60 18.15
C ALA A 98 -0.78 -24.43 16.92
N ALA A 99 -0.83 -23.28 16.25
CA ALA A 99 0.00 -22.98 15.09
C ALA A 99 1.48 -22.73 15.45
N GLY A 100 1.75 -22.23 16.66
CA GLY A 100 3.11 -22.00 17.18
C GLY A 100 3.86 -23.27 17.61
N HIS A 101 3.15 -24.38 17.81
CA HIS A 101 3.72 -25.69 18.18
C HIS A 101 3.98 -26.57 16.94
N ARG A 102 4.84 -26.10 16.03
CA ARG A 102 5.43 -26.97 15.00
C ARG A 102 6.83 -27.39 15.44
N ASP A 103 6.97 -28.70 15.67
CA ASP A 103 8.23 -29.45 15.81
C ASP A 103 9.17 -29.21 14.60
#